data_AF-A0A7J7S474-F1
#
_entry.id   AF-A0A7J7S474-F1
#
_cell.length_a   1.000
_cell.length_b   1.000
_cell.length_c   1.000
_cell.angle_alpha   90.00
_cell.angle_beta   90.00
_cell.angle_gamma   90.00
#
_symmetry.space_group_name_H-M   'P 1'
#
loop_
_entity.id
_entity.type
_entity.pdbx_description
1 polymer ?
#
loop_
_entity_poly.entity_id
_entity_poly.type
_entity_poly.pdbx_seq_one_letter_code
_entity_poly.pdbx_strand_id
1 'polypeptide(L)'
;MGDARDLCPHLDSLGEVTKDDLLLKSKGTCQSCGVSGPNLWACLQVSCPYVGCGESFADHSTIHAQLQRHNLTVNLTTFRVWCYACEKEVFPEQRLAAPLPAAPPRLFEQDSPPPSRPLRAVPIAVADEGESESEDDDLKPRGLTGMKNLGNSCYMNAALQALSNCPPLTQFFLECGGLVRTDKKPALCKSYQKLVSEVWHRKR
;
A
#
# COMPACT_ATOMS: atom_id res chain seq x y z
N MET A 1 5.94 -12.76 14.78
CA MET A 1 7.22 -13.15 14.14
C MET A 1 6.99 -13.25 12.64
N GLY A 2 7.45 -12.27 11.85
CA GLY A 2 7.58 -12.46 10.40
C GLY A 2 8.86 -13.24 10.14
N ASP A 3 8.77 -14.38 9.46
CA ASP A 3 9.91 -15.25 9.18
C ASP A 3 10.86 -14.53 8.20
N ALA A 4 12.17 -14.55 8.49
CA ALA A 4 13.20 -13.98 7.61
C ALA A 4 13.26 -14.67 6.22
N ARG A 5 12.49 -15.74 6.04
CA ARG A 5 12.32 -16.51 4.81
C ARG A 5 11.47 -15.82 3.73
N ASP A 6 10.85 -14.68 4.00
CA ASP A 6 9.98 -14.02 3.01
C ASP A 6 10.69 -13.00 2.11
N LEU A 7 11.95 -12.67 2.42
CA LEU A 7 12.75 -11.75 1.62
C LEU A 7 13.22 -12.40 0.33
N CYS A 8 13.04 -11.69 -0.78
CA CYS A 8 13.51 -12.15 -2.08
C CYS A 8 15.04 -12.00 -2.18
N PRO A 9 15.81 -13.09 -2.38
CA PRO A 9 17.27 -13.02 -2.46
C PRO A 9 17.76 -12.22 -3.68
N HIS A 10 16.91 -12.08 -4.70
CA HIS A 10 17.24 -11.30 -5.89
C HIS A 10 17.30 -9.80 -5.62
N LEU A 11 16.72 -9.31 -4.50
CA LEU A 11 16.85 -7.91 -4.09
C LEU A 11 18.30 -7.52 -3.79
N ASP A 12 19.18 -8.46 -3.48
CA ASP A 12 20.62 -8.21 -3.33
C ASP A 12 21.31 -7.92 -4.67
N SER A 13 20.69 -8.28 -5.79
CA SER A 13 21.20 -8.00 -7.14
C SER A 13 20.84 -6.59 -7.63
N LEU A 14 20.07 -5.83 -6.85
CA LEU A 14 19.75 -4.44 -7.14
C LEU A 14 20.99 -3.58 -6.87
N GLY A 15 21.49 -2.90 -7.91
CA GLY A 15 22.45 -1.83 -7.71
C GLY A 15 21.79 -0.54 -7.23
N GLU A 16 22.58 0.52 -7.14
CA GLU A 16 22.03 1.87 -6.92
C GLU A 16 21.20 2.29 -8.13
N VAL A 17 19.87 2.20 -7.99
CA VAL A 17 18.92 2.74 -8.97
C VAL A 17 18.68 4.20 -8.62
N THR A 18 19.26 5.10 -9.41
CA THR A 18 19.10 6.54 -9.18
C THR A 18 17.72 7.00 -9.64
N LYS A 19 17.23 8.08 -9.01
CA LYS A 19 15.99 8.74 -9.43
C LYS A 19 16.05 9.17 -10.88
N ASP A 20 17.21 9.62 -11.35
CA ASP A 20 17.41 10.07 -12.73
C ASP A 20 17.30 8.92 -13.74
N ASP A 21 17.77 7.71 -13.39
CA ASP A 21 17.62 6.53 -14.23
C ASP A 21 16.14 6.13 -14.39
N LEU A 22 15.38 6.13 -13.29
CA LEU A 22 13.92 5.91 -13.33
C LEU A 22 13.18 7.01 -14.11
N LEU A 23 13.61 8.26 -13.99
CA LEU A 23 13.06 9.38 -14.77
C LEU A 23 13.36 9.24 -16.26
N LEU A 24 14.54 8.71 -16.63
CA LEU A 24 14.87 8.45 -18.02
C LEU A 24 13.99 7.33 -18.60
N LYS A 25 13.84 6.23 -17.85
CA LYS A 25 13.01 5.08 -18.26
C LYS A 25 11.52 5.43 -18.35
N SER A 26 11.02 6.32 -17.50
CA SER A 26 9.61 6.72 -17.48
C SER A 26 9.17 7.60 -18.66
N LYS A 27 10.12 8.18 -19.41
CA LYS A 27 9.83 8.97 -20.62
C LYS A 27 9.60 8.12 -21.88
N GLY A 28 9.80 6.80 -21.78
CA GLY A 28 9.89 5.91 -22.93
C GLY A 28 8.61 5.18 -23.32
N THR A 29 8.72 4.43 -24.41
CA THR A 29 7.81 3.36 -24.83
C THR A 29 8.46 2.01 -24.54
N CYS A 30 7.73 0.91 -24.73
CA CYS A 30 8.36 -0.41 -24.81
C CYS A 30 9.42 -0.40 -25.92
N GLN A 31 10.64 -0.85 -25.60
CA GLN A 31 11.75 -0.85 -26.55
C GLN A 31 11.60 -1.91 -27.67
N SER A 32 10.73 -2.90 -27.48
CA SER A 32 10.53 -3.99 -28.45
C SER A 32 9.35 -3.77 -29.41
N CYS A 33 8.23 -3.19 -28.96
CA CYS A 33 7.06 -2.95 -29.82
C CYS A 33 6.57 -1.50 -29.87
N GLY A 34 7.25 -0.56 -29.21
CA GLY A 34 6.92 0.86 -29.28
C GLY A 34 5.64 1.27 -28.55
N VAL A 35 4.96 0.35 -27.86
CA VAL A 35 3.75 0.69 -27.11
C VAL A 35 4.04 1.68 -25.99
N SER A 36 3.21 2.72 -25.92
CA SER A 36 3.20 3.72 -24.87
C SER A 36 2.01 3.52 -23.93
N GLY A 37 2.09 4.02 -22.71
CA GLY A 37 0.96 4.08 -21.78
C GLY A 37 1.25 3.42 -20.44
N PRO A 38 0.22 3.09 -19.65
CA PRO A 38 0.40 2.39 -18.38
C PRO A 38 0.93 0.97 -18.63
N ASN A 39 1.53 0.35 -17.60
CA ASN A 39 2.08 -1.01 -17.64
C ASN A 39 3.37 -1.18 -18.45
N LEU A 40 4.22 -0.15 -18.45
CA LEU A 40 5.63 -0.29 -18.80
C LEU A 40 6.45 -0.68 -17.57
N TRP A 41 7.38 -1.61 -17.78
CA TRP A 41 8.20 -2.22 -16.75
C TRP A 41 9.67 -1.98 -17.05
N ALA A 42 10.35 -1.31 -16.12
CA ALA A 42 11.77 -1.03 -16.19
C ALA A 42 12.56 -2.17 -15.54
N CYS A 43 13.58 -2.66 -16.24
CA CYS A 43 14.53 -3.60 -15.64
C CYS A 43 15.37 -2.88 -14.57
N LEU A 44 15.51 -3.54 -13.42
CA LEU A 44 16.29 -3.04 -12.27
C LEU A 44 17.68 -3.67 -12.14
N GLN A 45 18.07 -4.53 -13.09
CA GLN A 45 19.42 -5.07 -13.12
C GLN A 45 20.43 -3.94 -13.35
N VAL A 46 21.56 -3.99 -12.64
CA VAL A 46 22.68 -3.04 -12.80
C VAL A 46 23.04 -2.91 -14.28
N SER A 47 23.20 -1.68 -14.75
CA SER A 47 23.56 -1.34 -16.13
C SER A 47 22.57 -1.78 -17.23
N CYS A 48 21.34 -2.19 -16.87
CA CYS A 48 20.31 -2.54 -17.86
C CYS A 48 19.33 -1.36 -18.08
N PRO A 49 19.34 -0.68 -19.24
CA PRO A 49 18.42 0.43 -19.52
C PRO A 49 17.03 -0.05 -19.99
N TYR A 50 16.79 -1.36 -20.09
CA TYR A 50 15.63 -1.91 -20.77
C TYR A 50 14.28 -1.54 -20.13
N VAL A 51 13.30 -1.28 -20.99
CA VAL A 51 11.89 -1.04 -20.65
C VAL A 51 11.01 -1.89 -21.57
N GLY A 52 10.21 -2.77 -20.98
CA GLY A 52 9.29 -3.68 -21.67
C GLY A 52 7.82 -3.38 -21.35
N CYS A 53 6.90 -3.79 -22.23
CA CYS A 53 5.47 -3.82 -21.90
C CYS A 53 5.13 -5.06 -21.07
N GLY A 54 4.10 -4.97 -20.23
CA GLY A 54 3.55 -6.12 -19.50
C GLY A 54 2.53 -6.92 -20.30
N GLU A 55 1.84 -7.82 -19.60
CA GLU A 55 0.80 -8.73 -20.10
C GLU A 55 -0.39 -8.06 -20.81
N SER A 56 -0.63 -6.77 -20.56
CA SER A 56 -1.66 -6.02 -21.30
C SER A 56 -1.33 -5.85 -22.80
N PHE A 57 -0.11 -6.20 -23.20
CA PHE A 57 0.37 -6.18 -24.58
C PHE A 57 1.10 -7.50 -24.90
N ALA A 58 2.34 -7.43 -25.41
CA ALA A 58 3.12 -8.62 -25.80
C ALA A 58 4.06 -9.15 -24.71
N ASP A 59 3.94 -8.62 -23.48
CA ASP A 59 4.72 -9.03 -22.31
C ASP A 59 6.25 -9.09 -22.50
N HIS A 60 6.80 -8.13 -23.24
CA HIS A 60 8.23 -8.02 -23.48
C HIS A 60 9.06 -7.87 -22.19
N SER A 61 8.45 -7.43 -21.08
CA SER A 61 9.11 -7.39 -19.77
C SER A 61 9.53 -8.79 -19.29
N THR A 62 8.63 -9.77 -19.40
CA THR A 62 8.87 -11.17 -19.05
C THR A 62 9.85 -11.83 -20.02
N ILE A 63 9.68 -11.58 -21.33
CA ILE A 63 10.58 -12.12 -22.36
C ILE A 63 12.02 -11.66 -22.10
N HIS A 64 12.21 -10.36 -21.84
CA HIS A 64 13.52 -9.80 -21.50
C HIS A 64 14.11 -10.43 -20.24
N ALA A 65 13.31 -10.55 -19.17
CA ALA A 65 13.75 -11.15 -17.92
C ALA A 65 14.27 -12.58 -18.10
N GLN A 66 13.56 -13.40 -18.89
CA GLN A 66 13.94 -14.78 -19.17
C GLN A 66 15.20 -14.87 -20.04
N LEU A 67 15.29 -14.07 -21.11
CA LEU A 67 16.42 -14.11 -22.05
C LEU A 67 17.72 -13.59 -21.42
N GLN A 68 17.63 -12.51 -20.64
CA GLN A 68 18.80 -11.86 -20.04
C GLN A 68 19.10 -12.37 -18.62
N ARG A 69 18.25 -13.24 -18.06
CA ARG A 69 18.32 -13.67 -16.64
C ARG A 69 18.24 -12.48 -15.67
N HIS A 70 17.47 -11.46 -16.01
CA HIS A 70 17.26 -10.29 -15.17
C HIS A 70 15.99 -10.48 -14.35
N ASN A 71 16.14 -10.71 -13.05
CA ASN A 71 15.04 -11.20 -12.23
C ASN A 71 14.08 -10.12 -11.74
N LEU A 72 14.47 -8.85 -11.76
CA LEU A 72 13.71 -7.75 -11.13
C LEU A 72 13.33 -6.66 -12.12
N THR A 73 12.05 -6.28 -12.08
CA THR A 73 11.50 -5.14 -12.81
C THR A 73 10.62 -4.28 -11.90
N VAL A 74 10.50 -2.99 -12.22
CA VAL A 74 9.56 -2.06 -11.57
C VAL A 74 8.55 -1.56 -12.58
N ASN A 75 7.28 -1.54 -12.18
CA ASN A 75 6.24 -0.89 -12.97
C ASN A 75 6.39 0.64 -12.87
N LEU A 76 6.54 1.30 -14.01
CA LEU A 76 6.79 2.74 -14.08
C LEU A 76 5.57 3.61 -13.70
N THR A 77 4.38 3.01 -13.59
CA THR A 77 3.15 3.70 -13.17
C THR A 77 2.82 3.46 -11.71
N THR A 78 2.98 2.22 -11.23
CA THR A 78 2.54 1.81 -9.88
C THR A 78 3.68 1.66 -8.88
N PHE A 79 4.94 1.73 -9.34
CA PHE A 79 6.16 1.50 -8.54
C PHE A 79 6.25 0.12 -7.87
N ARG A 80 5.39 -0.82 -8.26
CA ARG A 80 5.47 -2.21 -7.80
C ARG A 80 6.68 -2.89 -8.40
N VAL A 81 7.40 -3.65 -7.57
CA VAL A 81 8.57 -4.41 -8.00
C VAL A 81 8.19 -5.88 -8.11
N TRP A 82 8.43 -6.48 -9.27
CA TRP A 82 8.16 -7.88 -9.53
C TRP A 82 9.47 -8.67 -9.61
N CYS A 83 9.48 -9.86 -9.01
CA CYS A 83 10.55 -10.82 -9.19
C CYS A 83 10.07 -12.00 -10.04
N TYR A 84 10.65 -12.17 -11.23
CA TYR A 84 10.31 -13.27 -12.13
C TYR A 84 10.80 -14.64 -11.62
N ALA A 85 11.94 -14.67 -10.93
CA ALA A 85 12.46 -15.92 -10.38
C ALA A 85 11.70 -16.41 -9.15
N CYS A 86 11.12 -15.50 -8.36
CA CYS A 86 10.29 -15.85 -7.20
C CYS A 86 8.79 -15.84 -7.51
N GLU A 87 8.40 -15.44 -8.73
CA GLU A 87 7.02 -15.31 -9.18
C GLU A 87 6.13 -14.51 -8.20
N LYS A 88 6.68 -13.47 -7.60
CA LYS A 88 5.97 -12.65 -6.60
C LYS A 88 6.37 -11.18 -6.65
N GLU A 89 5.48 -10.33 -6.16
CA GLU A 89 5.77 -8.93 -5.84
C GLU A 89 6.73 -8.88 -4.63
N VAL A 90 7.72 -7.99 -4.70
CA VAL A 90 8.78 -7.86 -3.69
C VAL A 90 8.88 -6.41 -3.22
N PHE A 91 9.27 -6.23 -1.96
CA PHE A 91 9.29 -4.91 -1.33
C PHE A 91 10.70 -4.57 -0.85
N PRO A 92 11.40 -3.59 -1.47
CA PRO A 92 12.75 -3.20 -1.07
C PRO A 92 12.83 -2.67 0.38
N GLU A 93 11.76 -2.04 0.86
CA GLU A 93 11.68 -1.37 2.17
C GLU A 93 11.88 -2.33 3.36
N GLN A 94 11.51 -3.62 3.22
CA GLN A 94 11.68 -4.59 4.30
C GLN A 94 13.15 -4.87 4.66
N ARG A 95 14.12 -4.38 3.87
CA ARG A 95 15.56 -4.41 4.21
C ARG A 95 15.97 -3.31 5.19
N LEU A 96 15.38 -2.12 5.07
CA LEU A 96 15.73 -0.98 5.92
C LEU A 96 15.19 -1.15 7.36
N ALA A 97 14.24 -2.06 7.54
CA ALA A 97 13.64 -2.39 8.83
C ALA A 97 14.36 -3.50 9.61
N ALA A 98 15.48 -4.05 9.11
CA ALA A 98 16.25 -5.05 9.84
C ALA A 98 16.93 -4.41 11.08
N PRO A 99 16.68 -4.90 12.31
CA PRO A 99 17.30 -4.35 13.51
C PRO A 99 18.81 -4.57 13.51
N LEU A 100 19.57 -3.52 13.81
CA LEU A 100 21.00 -3.61 14.17
C LEU A 100 21.20 -4.68 15.25
N PRO A 101 22.29 -5.48 15.23
CA PRO A 101 22.54 -6.49 16.24
C PRO A 101 22.73 -5.81 17.61
N ALA A 102 21.78 -6.05 18.51
CA ALA A 102 21.87 -5.58 19.89
C ALA A 102 23.05 -6.27 20.61
N ALA A 103 23.87 -5.46 21.27
CA ALA A 103 24.96 -5.88 22.15
C ALA A 103 24.46 -6.83 23.28
N PRO A 104 25.34 -7.65 23.88
CA PRO A 104 24.92 -8.79 24.69
C PRO A 104 24.27 -8.38 26.02
N PRO A 105 23.42 -9.23 26.62
CA PRO A 105 22.59 -8.86 27.75
C PRO A 105 23.43 -8.74 29.03
N ARG A 106 23.32 -7.58 29.69
CA ARG A 106 23.77 -7.42 31.09
C ARG A 106 22.60 -7.82 31.98
N LEU A 107 22.83 -8.88 32.75
CA LEU A 107 21.92 -9.48 33.71
C LEU A 107 21.97 -8.72 35.06
N PHE A 108 20.77 -8.50 35.64
CA PHE A 108 20.44 -7.99 36.99
C PHE A 108 20.79 -6.50 37.23
N GLU A 109 19.93 -5.65 37.82
CA GLU A 109 19.09 -5.86 39.00
C GLU A 109 17.67 -5.27 38.87
N GLN A 110 16.82 -5.85 39.71
CA GLN A 110 15.39 -5.69 39.88
C GLN A 110 15.09 -4.42 40.70
N ASP A 111 14.35 -3.47 40.13
CA ASP A 111 13.56 -2.56 40.95
C ASP A 111 12.19 -2.27 40.29
N SER A 112 11.22 -2.15 41.17
CA SER A 112 9.77 -2.14 41.10
C SER A 112 9.06 -1.37 39.94
N PRO A 113 7.80 -1.76 39.59
CA PRO A 113 7.12 -1.26 38.38
C PRO A 113 6.50 0.14 38.58
N PRO A 114 6.64 1.07 37.62
CA PRO A 114 5.73 2.21 37.51
C PRO A 114 4.44 1.80 36.77
N PRO A 115 3.32 2.50 37.02
CA PRO A 115 1.98 2.01 36.71
C PRO A 115 1.75 1.88 35.19
N SER A 116 1.16 0.74 34.84
CA SER A 116 0.58 0.43 33.54
C SER A 116 -0.40 1.54 33.12
N ARG A 117 -0.04 2.29 32.07
CA ARG A 117 -1.04 3.02 31.28
C ARG A 117 -1.90 1.96 30.58
N PRO A 118 -3.22 1.92 30.82
CA PRO A 118 -4.07 0.99 30.11
C PRO A 118 -4.08 1.38 28.63
N LEU A 119 -3.72 0.43 27.76
CA LEU A 119 -4.08 0.52 26.35
C LEU A 119 -5.59 0.73 26.30
N ARG A 120 -6.05 1.84 25.71
CA ARG A 120 -7.48 2.05 25.46
C ARG A 120 -7.96 0.87 24.63
N ALA A 121 -8.81 0.04 25.24
CA ALA A 121 -9.57 -0.96 24.53
C ALA A 121 -10.36 -0.25 23.42
N VAL A 122 -10.16 -0.70 22.18
CA VAL A 122 -11.03 -0.32 21.07
C VAL A 122 -12.38 -0.96 21.38
N PRO A 123 -13.47 -0.20 21.59
CA PRO A 123 -14.76 -0.81 21.82
C PRO A 123 -15.16 -1.54 20.54
N ILE A 124 -15.24 -2.87 20.62
CA ILE A 124 -15.95 -3.65 19.61
C ILE A 124 -17.42 -3.29 19.79
N ALA A 125 -17.95 -2.44 18.93
CA ALA A 125 -19.37 -2.14 18.88
C ALA A 125 -20.11 -3.39 18.41
N VAL A 126 -20.53 -4.22 19.35
CA VAL A 126 -21.65 -5.15 19.14
C VAL A 126 -22.92 -4.31 19.01
N ALA A 127 -23.68 -4.57 17.95
CA ALA A 127 -24.92 -3.88 17.66
C ALA A 127 -25.92 -4.13 18.80
N ASP A 128 -26.33 -3.08 19.49
CA ASP A 128 -27.53 -3.06 20.32
C ASP A 128 -28.56 -2.21 19.58
N GLU A 129 -29.68 -2.81 19.22
CA GLU A 129 -30.79 -2.14 18.57
C GLU A 129 -31.56 -1.38 19.65
N GLY A 130 -31.18 -0.13 19.87
CA GLY A 130 -31.86 0.77 20.80
C GLY A 130 -31.73 2.22 20.32
N GLU A 131 -32.80 2.74 19.72
CA GLU A 131 -32.98 4.17 19.49
C GLU A 131 -32.88 4.90 20.85
N SER A 132 -31.84 5.72 21.01
CA SER A 132 -31.82 6.78 22.01
C SER A 132 -31.04 7.96 21.44
N GLU A 133 -31.79 8.94 20.95
CA GLU A 133 -31.26 10.27 20.67
C GLU A 133 -30.91 10.90 22.03
N SER A 134 -29.62 11.03 22.32
CA SER A 134 -29.13 11.83 23.45
C SER A 134 -27.87 12.60 23.05
N GLU A 135 -27.86 13.87 23.43
CA GLU A 135 -26.96 14.93 22.98
C GLU A 135 -25.56 14.82 23.59
N ASP A 136 -24.76 13.84 23.15
CA ASP A 136 -23.34 13.70 23.50
C ASP A 136 -22.50 13.29 22.26
N ASP A 137 -22.54 14.13 21.20
CA ASP A 137 -21.86 13.88 19.91
C ASP A 137 -20.33 14.09 19.97
N ASP A 138 -19.81 14.76 21.01
CA ASP A 138 -18.38 15.13 21.11
C ASP A 138 -17.46 13.99 21.62
N LEU A 139 -18.01 12.90 22.17
CA LEU A 139 -17.20 11.80 22.71
C LEU A 139 -17.07 10.59 21.77
N LYS A 140 -17.83 10.53 20.66
CA LYS A 140 -17.73 9.40 19.73
C LYS A 140 -16.53 9.60 18.80
N PRO A 141 -15.54 8.69 18.78
CA PRO A 141 -14.44 8.77 17.84
C PRO A 141 -14.97 8.73 16.41
N ARG A 142 -14.59 9.74 15.61
CA ARG A 142 -14.92 9.84 14.19
C ARG A 142 -14.41 8.63 13.43
N GLY A 143 -15.07 8.31 12.33
CA GLY A 143 -14.70 7.16 11.51
C GLY A 143 -15.24 5.82 12.01
N LEU A 144 -15.74 5.73 13.26
CA LEU A 144 -16.33 4.50 13.80
C LEU A 144 -17.84 4.43 13.52
N THR A 145 -18.17 4.16 12.26
CA THR A 145 -19.57 4.03 11.79
C THR A 145 -19.78 2.70 11.10
N GLY A 146 -20.83 1.95 11.47
CA GLY A 146 -21.24 0.76 10.73
C GLY A 146 -21.81 1.09 9.35
N MET A 147 -21.50 0.28 8.33
CA MET A 147 -22.12 0.37 7.01
C MET A 147 -23.18 -0.70 6.86
N LYS A 148 -24.36 -0.33 6.33
CA LYS A 148 -25.47 -1.26 6.10
C LYS A 148 -25.05 -2.35 5.10
N ASN A 149 -25.41 -3.60 5.38
CA ASN A 149 -25.23 -4.69 4.44
C ASN A 149 -26.39 -4.68 3.43
N LEU A 150 -26.07 -4.61 2.14
CA LEU A 150 -27.06 -4.54 1.05
C LEU A 150 -27.24 -5.90 0.33
N GLY A 151 -26.77 -6.98 0.94
CA GLY A 151 -26.77 -8.33 0.37
C GLY A 151 -25.40 -8.65 -0.22
N ASN A 152 -24.74 -9.67 0.34
CA ASN A 152 -23.36 -10.06 0.00
C ASN A 152 -22.32 -8.93 0.04
N SER A 153 -22.63 -7.73 0.57
CA SER A 153 -21.70 -6.59 0.52
C SER A 153 -20.70 -6.54 1.68
N CYS A 154 -20.69 -7.56 2.55
CA CYS A 154 -19.85 -7.59 3.75
C CYS A 154 -18.35 -7.56 3.41
N TYR A 155 -17.91 -8.22 2.33
CA TYR A 155 -16.52 -8.18 1.88
C TYR A 155 -16.10 -6.76 1.49
N MET A 156 -16.98 -6.04 0.81
CA MET A 156 -16.73 -4.66 0.38
C MET A 156 -16.76 -3.72 1.58
N ASN A 157 -17.73 -3.89 2.48
CA ASN A 157 -17.82 -3.10 3.70
C ASN A 157 -16.57 -3.26 4.57
N ALA A 158 -16.04 -4.48 4.71
CA ALA A 158 -14.79 -4.73 5.43
C ALA A 158 -13.59 -4.00 4.79
N ALA A 159 -13.46 -4.07 3.46
CA ALA A 159 -12.40 -3.36 2.74
C ALA A 159 -12.52 -1.83 2.87
N LEU A 160 -13.74 -1.28 2.76
CA LEU A 160 -14.00 0.15 2.89
C LEU A 160 -13.69 0.67 4.30
N GLN A 161 -13.99 -0.10 5.35
CA GLN A 161 -13.61 0.24 6.74
C GLN A 161 -12.09 0.19 6.96
N ALA A 162 -11.42 -0.80 6.37
CA ALA A 162 -9.96 -0.89 6.47
C ALA A 162 -9.30 0.34 5.83
N LEU A 163 -9.75 0.72 4.63
CA LEU A 163 -9.25 1.89 3.91
C LEU A 163 -9.59 3.21 4.63
N SER A 164 -10.80 3.36 5.18
CA SER A 164 -11.21 4.59 5.88
C SER A 164 -10.44 4.84 7.18
N ASN A 165 -9.80 3.80 7.72
CA ASN A 165 -8.96 3.86 8.92
C ASN A 165 -7.45 3.93 8.58
N CYS A 166 -7.07 4.20 7.34
CA CYS A 166 -5.69 4.51 6.95
C CYS A 166 -5.47 6.04 6.99
N PRO A 167 -4.80 6.62 8.01
CA PRO A 167 -4.75 8.08 8.20
C PRO A 167 -4.24 8.87 6.98
N PRO A 168 -3.16 8.47 6.29
CA PRO A 168 -2.70 9.20 5.11
C PRO A 168 -3.72 9.23 3.98
N LEU A 169 -4.44 8.13 3.77
CA LEU A 169 -5.44 8.00 2.71
C LEU A 169 -6.69 8.82 3.06
N THR A 170 -7.19 8.68 4.29
CA THR A 170 -8.35 9.41 4.79
C THR A 170 -8.10 10.92 4.75
N GLN A 171 -6.94 11.37 5.19
CA GLN A 171 -6.56 12.78 5.16
C GLN A 171 -6.51 13.32 3.72
N PHE A 172 -5.92 12.57 2.78
CA PHE A 172 -5.92 12.95 1.36
C PHE A 172 -7.34 13.18 0.82
N PHE A 173 -8.29 12.29 1.13
CA PHE A 173 -9.67 12.45 0.63
C PHE A 173 -10.46 13.55 1.36
N LEU A 174 -10.14 13.86 2.61
CA LEU A 174 -10.77 14.94 3.37
C LEU A 174 -10.24 16.34 3.00
N GLU A 175 -8.92 16.47 2.80
CA GLU A 175 -8.26 17.76 2.64
C GLU A 175 -7.94 18.09 1.19
N CYS A 176 -7.57 17.10 0.38
CA CYS A 176 -7.07 17.27 -0.98
C CYS A 176 -8.12 16.92 -2.05
N GLY A 177 -9.40 17.14 -1.75
CA GLY A 177 -10.50 16.73 -2.60
C GLY A 177 -10.46 17.24 -4.04
N GLY A 178 -9.89 18.43 -4.27
CA GLY A 178 -9.71 19.00 -5.61
C GLY A 178 -8.69 18.26 -6.49
N LEU A 179 -7.81 17.43 -5.90
CA LEU A 179 -6.84 16.62 -6.64
C LEU A 179 -7.39 15.25 -7.03
N VAL A 180 -8.58 14.90 -6.55
CA VAL A 180 -9.22 13.61 -6.85
C VAL A 180 -9.62 13.58 -8.32
N ARG A 181 -9.01 12.69 -9.10
CA ARG A 181 -9.31 12.50 -10.51
C ARG A 181 -10.72 11.93 -10.68
N THR A 182 -11.57 12.63 -11.43
CA THR A 182 -12.97 12.24 -11.68
C THR A 182 -13.27 11.97 -13.15
N ASP A 183 -12.26 12.06 -14.01
CA ASP A 183 -12.36 11.97 -15.47
C ASP A 183 -12.62 10.54 -15.96
N LYS A 184 -12.28 9.53 -15.16
CA LYS A 184 -12.46 8.11 -15.53
C LYS A 184 -13.70 7.52 -14.89
N LYS A 185 -14.56 6.92 -15.72
CA LYS A 185 -15.70 6.10 -15.27
C LYS A 185 -15.25 4.65 -15.02
N PRO A 186 -15.76 3.97 -13.97
CA PRO A 186 -16.60 4.52 -12.91
C PRO A 186 -15.75 5.42 -11.99
N ALA A 187 -16.29 6.58 -11.58
CA ALA A 187 -15.58 7.59 -10.79
C ALA A 187 -15.40 7.14 -9.32
N LEU A 188 -14.71 6.01 -9.12
CA LEU A 188 -14.56 5.33 -7.84
C LEU A 188 -13.94 6.24 -6.78
N CYS A 189 -12.92 7.01 -7.15
CA CYS A 189 -12.28 7.94 -6.23
C CYS A 189 -13.25 9.02 -5.74
N LYS A 190 -14.16 9.49 -6.61
CA LYS A 190 -15.22 10.46 -6.23
C LYS A 190 -16.25 9.82 -5.30
N SER A 191 -16.68 8.59 -5.59
CA SER A 191 -17.60 7.86 -4.73
C SER A 191 -17.00 7.57 -3.36
N TYR A 192 -15.73 7.16 -3.32
CA TYR A 192 -15.00 6.91 -2.09
C TYR A 192 -14.76 8.19 -1.28
N GLN A 193 -14.42 9.30 -1.93
CA GLN A 193 -14.31 10.60 -1.28
C GLN A 193 -15.60 11.01 -0.56
N LYS A 194 -16.74 10.83 -1.24
CA LYS A 194 -18.06 11.13 -0.65
C LYS A 194 -18.31 10.26 0.57
N LEU A 195 -18.06 8.95 0.46
CA LEU A 195 -18.18 8.02 1.58
C LEU A 195 -17.30 8.43 2.77
N VAL A 196 -16.01 8.71 2.55
CA VAL A 196 -15.08 9.13 3.62
C VAL A 196 -15.57 10.41 4.29
N SER A 197 -16.09 11.37 3.52
CA SER A 197 -16.63 12.63 4.04
C SER A 197 -17.84 12.39 4.96
N GLU A 198 -18.70 11.42 4.65
CA GLU A 198 -19.87 11.03 5.47
C GLU A 198 -19.46 10.21 6.71
N VAL A 199 -18.49 9.31 6.56
CA VAL A 199 -17.98 8.46 7.65
C VAL A 199 -17.21 9.28 8.71
N TRP A 200 -16.53 10.33 8.28
CA TRP A 200 -15.71 11.21 9.14
C TRP A 200 -16.33 12.60 9.41
N HIS A 201 -17.60 12.81 9.07
CA HIS A 201 -18.28 14.09 9.24
C HIS A 201 -18.31 14.53 10.72
N ARG A 202 -18.21 15.85 10.98
CA ARG A 202 -18.05 16.44 12.32
C ARG A 202 -19.34 16.63 13.12
N LYS A 203 -20.48 16.41 12.50
CA LYS A 203 -21.81 16.52 13.12
C LYS A 203 -22.56 15.26 12.79
N ARG A 204 -22.97 14.52 13.80
CA ARG A 204 -24.08 13.58 13.69
C ARG A 204 -25.21 13.96 14.61
#